data_AF-A0A1C3KW78-F1
#
_entry.id   AF-A0A1C3KW78-F1
#
_cell.length_a   1.000
_cell.length_b   1.000
_cell.length_c   1.000
_cell.angle_alpha   90.00
_cell.angle_beta   90.00
_cell.angle_gamma   90.00
#
_symmetry.space_group_name_H-M   'P 1'
#
loop_
_entity.id
_entity.type
_entity.pdbx_description
1 polymer ?
#
loop_
_entity_poly.entity_id
_entity_poly.type
_entity_poly.pdbx_seq_one_letter_code
_entity_poly.pdbx_strand_id
1 'polypeptide(L)'
;MEKKCVQKTIEDDLLRKLTIVKISAMIKNGDISSCRELILKKMDIEECEELCQMKKLTKLDLSENKIKDLAMVEMNLNLKHITLQDNIIDEINYLQNLNNLIHLNLSYNCIKVIDNICQLRNLKTVILAYNEIENVPNLSNLQNLETLILKNNHIETFVKPSKEMKNLKKISLSFNRIRQFCFGSHFPNVQELRLNSNKLLHVERDIMYMASLKQLYLQDNYIMRPHFLDYLIELNFLKNLVISNNPFFKQMNLELLNNFVERTKKVATLNSVTIPETKNFDIYPFDITGNAISSTKSQGDYTQQWSGTQMVRSFNTRVNRSKACIDKKGKKTQKQDTERS
;
A
#
# COMPACT_ATOMS: atom_id res chain seq x y z
N MET A 1 -20.79 54.63 9.71
CA MET A 1 -20.59 53.50 8.78
C MET A 1 -19.51 52.61 9.37
N GLU A 2 -19.93 51.43 9.80
CA GLU A 2 -19.20 50.54 10.69
C GLU A 2 -17.99 49.86 10.02
N LYS A 3 -16.89 49.82 10.78
CA LYS A 3 -15.70 49.02 10.49
C LYS A 3 -16.09 47.53 10.55
N LYS A 4 -16.05 46.83 9.41
CA LYS A 4 -16.11 45.37 9.36
C LYS A 4 -14.86 44.80 10.05
N CYS A 5 -15.06 44.21 11.22
CA CYS A 5 -14.04 43.57 12.02
C CYS A 5 -13.59 42.25 11.36
N VAL A 6 -12.31 42.17 11.02
CA VAL A 6 -11.59 40.97 10.56
C VAL A 6 -11.39 40.06 11.77
N GLN A 7 -12.33 39.16 12.04
CA GLN A 7 -12.26 38.31 13.25
C GLN A 7 -12.32 36.81 12.94
N LYS A 8 -12.33 36.41 11.66
CA LYS A 8 -12.49 35.01 11.22
C LYS A 8 -11.19 34.29 10.84
N THR A 9 -10.03 34.94 10.98
CA THR A 9 -8.74 34.39 10.49
C THR A 9 -7.80 33.92 11.61
N ILE A 10 -8.02 34.36 12.85
CA ILE A 10 -7.09 34.11 13.96
C ILE A 10 -7.34 32.75 14.64
N GLU A 11 -8.59 32.28 14.71
CA GLU A 11 -8.90 30.98 15.33
C GLU A 11 -8.47 29.77 14.47
N ASP A 12 -8.49 29.90 13.13
CA ASP A 12 -8.08 28.84 12.19
C ASP A 12 -6.55 28.69 12.06
N ASP A 13 -5.77 29.67 12.53
CA ASP A 13 -4.30 29.65 12.46
C ASP A 13 -3.65 29.03 13.71
N LEU A 14 -4.43 28.87 14.79
CA LEU A 14 -3.94 28.46 16.11
C LEU A 14 -3.39 27.03 16.17
N LEU A 15 -3.71 26.15 15.21
CA LEU A 15 -3.30 24.73 15.25
C LEU A 15 -2.43 24.27 14.07
N ARG A 16 -2.17 25.15 13.09
CA ARG A 16 -1.27 24.81 11.96
C ARG A 16 0.15 24.52 12.45
N LYS A 17 0.59 25.28 13.45
CA LYS A 17 1.90 25.12 14.08
C LYS A 17 1.74 24.51 15.47
N LEU A 18 2.06 23.24 15.61
CA LEU A 18 1.96 22.52 16.86
C LEU A 18 3.22 22.73 17.71
N THR A 19 3.09 23.48 18.80
CA THR A 19 4.18 23.69 19.77
C THR A 19 4.00 22.81 20.99
N ILE A 20 5.05 22.66 21.79
CA ILE A 20 4.99 21.83 22.99
C ILE A 20 3.96 22.33 24.02
N VAL A 21 3.75 23.65 24.08
CA VAL A 21 2.73 24.28 24.94
C VAL A 21 1.32 23.86 24.50
N LYS A 22 1.06 23.83 23.19
CA LYS A 22 -0.22 23.36 22.64
C LYS A 22 -0.41 21.87 22.89
N ILE A 23 0.63 21.07 22.72
CA ILE A 23 0.61 19.63 23.04
C ILE A 23 0.31 19.43 24.53
N SER A 24 0.98 20.16 25.41
CA SER A 24 0.76 20.12 26.87
C SER A 24 -0.68 20.45 27.24
N ALA A 25 -1.34 21.36 26.53
CA ALA A 25 -2.75 21.67 26.77
C ALA A 25 -3.71 20.54 26.32
N MET A 26 -3.28 19.67 25.39
CA MET A 26 -4.10 18.59 24.81
C MET A 26 -3.91 17.24 25.50
N ILE A 27 -2.77 16.99 26.15
CA ILE A 27 -2.47 15.70 26.79
C ILE A 27 -2.87 15.69 28.27
N LYS A 28 -3.25 14.50 28.76
CA LYS A 28 -3.63 14.30 30.15
C LYS A 28 -2.50 14.73 31.10
N ASN A 29 -2.82 15.61 32.06
CA ASN A 29 -1.89 16.20 33.03
C ASN A 29 -0.83 17.16 32.45
N GLY A 30 -0.84 17.44 31.15
CA GLY A 30 0.15 18.31 30.50
C GLY A 30 1.60 17.83 30.55
N ASP A 31 1.86 16.63 31.04
CA ASP A 31 3.22 16.11 31.17
C ASP A 31 3.72 15.50 29.85
N ILE A 32 4.34 16.36 29.04
CA ILE A 32 5.00 16.00 27.77
C ILE A 32 6.17 15.04 27.97
N SER A 33 6.81 15.04 29.15
CA SER A 33 8.06 14.33 29.42
C SER A 33 7.83 12.84 29.67
N SER A 34 6.65 12.48 30.20
CA SER A 34 6.21 11.10 30.38
C SER A 34 5.40 10.55 29.21
N CYS A 35 4.92 11.42 28.31
CA CYS A 35 4.11 11.04 27.17
C CYS A 35 4.84 10.05 26.24
N ARG A 36 4.26 8.86 26.06
CA ARG A 36 4.79 7.79 25.19
C ARG A 36 4.12 7.70 23.83
N GLU A 37 2.89 8.19 23.73
CA GLU A 37 2.08 8.15 22.53
C GLU A 37 1.41 9.50 22.31
N LEU A 38 1.62 10.09 21.13
CA LEU A 38 0.95 11.32 20.70
C LEU A 38 0.09 11.00 19.48
N ILE A 39 -1.21 11.25 19.58
CA ILE A 39 -2.19 10.99 18.52
C ILE A 39 -3.03 12.26 18.32
N LEU A 40 -2.82 12.96 17.21
CA LEU A 40 -3.54 14.18 16.85
C LEU A 40 -3.92 14.14 15.38
N LYS A 41 -5.16 13.69 15.08
CA LYS A 41 -5.64 13.49 13.70
C LYS A 41 -6.63 14.57 13.31
N LYS A 42 -6.66 14.97 12.03
CA LYS A 42 -7.65 15.92 11.49
C LYS A 42 -7.63 17.28 12.19
N MET A 43 -6.44 17.78 12.48
CA MET A 43 -6.22 19.04 13.22
C MET A 43 -5.62 20.14 12.34
N ASP A 44 -5.50 19.91 11.03
CA ASP A 44 -4.90 20.85 10.07
C ASP A 44 -3.45 21.27 10.43
N ILE A 45 -2.73 20.40 11.16
CA ILE A 45 -1.34 20.63 11.54
C ILE A 45 -0.46 20.61 10.28
N GLU A 46 0.36 21.64 10.09
CA GLU A 46 1.33 21.76 9.01
C GLU A 46 2.76 21.49 9.48
N GLU A 47 3.07 21.85 10.72
CA GLU A 47 4.41 21.71 11.30
C GLU A 47 4.33 21.45 12.81
N CYS A 48 5.33 20.74 13.34
CA CYS A 48 5.49 20.50 14.76
C CYS A 48 6.86 21.03 15.21
N GLU A 49 6.87 21.96 16.14
CA GLU A 49 8.09 22.47 16.76
C GLU A 49 8.36 21.75 18.09
N GLU A 50 9.64 21.58 18.39
CA GLU A 50 10.11 21.10 19.70
C GLU A 50 9.59 19.71 20.09
N LEU A 51 9.12 18.91 19.12
CA LEU A 51 8.66 17.53 19.38
C LEU A 51 9.76 16.68 20.06
N CYS A 52 11.03 17.02 19.81
CA CYS A 52 12.20 16.44 20.45
C CYS A 52 12.21 16.55 21.99
N GLN A 53 11.45 17.49 22.58
CA GLN A 53 11.29 17.61 24.03
C GLN A 53 10.48 16.45 24.64
N MET A 54 9.67 15.74 23.84
CA MET A 54 8.93 14.55 24.26
C MET A 54 9.88 13.33 24.29
N LYS A 55 10.81 13.33 25.25
CA LYS A 55 11.95 12.37 25.32
C LYS A 55 11.52 10.90 25.41
N LYS A 56 10.32 10.60 25.92
CA LYS A 56 9.79 9.23 26.04
C LYS A 56 8.82 8.84 24.92
N LEU A 57 8.65 9.68 23.90
CA LEU A 57 7.73 9.42 22.80
C LEU A 57 8.22 8.21 21.99
N THR A 58 7.35 7.20 21.88
CA THR A 58 7.61 5.96 21.14
C THR A 58 6.64 5.75 19.97
N LYS A 59 5.50 6.44 19.98
CA LYS A 59 4.48 6.34 18.95
C LYS A 59 3.94 7.73 18.62
N LEU A 60 3.95 8.06 17.35
CA LEU A 60 3.42 9.30 16.81
C LEU A 60 2.40 8.98 15.72
N ASP A 61 1.20 9.53 15.86
CA ASP A 61 0.17 9.47 14.84
C ASP A 61 -0.41 10.87 14.59
N LEU A 62 0.00 11.46 13.46
CA LEU A 62 -0.51 12.75 12.98
C LEU A 62 -1.19 12.58 11.63
N SER A 63 -1.95 11.50 11.48
CA SER A 63 -2.70 11.23 10.25
C SER A 63 -3.76 12.28 9.95
N GLU A 64 -4.08 12.48 8.67
CA GLU A 64 -5.13 13.38 8.20
C GLU A 64 -4.86 14.85 8.57
N ASN A 65 -3.61 15.29 8.46
CA ASN A 65 -3.18 16.67 8.66
C ASN A 65 -2.63 17.27 7.34
N LYS A 66 -1.76 18.29 7.42
CA LYS A 66 -1.17 19.01 6.28
C LYS A 66 0.36 19.07 6.39
N ILE A 67 0.97 18.07 7.03
CA ILE A 67 2.42 17.98 7.24
C ILE A 67 3.13 17.81 5.89
N LYS A 68 4.20 18.58 5.68
CA LYS A 68 4.94 18.64 4.42
C LYS A 68 6.24 17.84 4.43
N ASP A 69 6.86 17.67 5.59
CA ASP A 69 8.12 16.95 5.73
C ASP A 69 8.21 16.21 7.07
N LEU A 70 9.34 15.54 7.30
CA LEU A 70 9.60 14.71 8.46
C LEU A 70 10.60 15.35 9.44
N ALA A 71 10.98 16.61 9.27
CA ALA A 71 12.04 17.24 10.07
C ALA A 71 11.70 17.20 11.57
N MET A 72 10.43 17.35 11.92
CA MET A 72 9.95 17.33 13.30
C MET A 72 10.23 16.03 14.07
N VAL A 73 10.48 14.90 13.39
CA VAL A 73 10.78 13.62 14.06
C VAL A 73 12.26 13.30 14.12
N GLU A 74 13.13 14.08 13.48
CA GLU A 74 14.56 13.79 13.31
C GLU A 74 15.27 13.47 14.62
N MET A 75 14.94 14.23 15.67
CA MET A 75 15.58 14.15 16.98
C MET A 75 14.81 13.28 17.99
N ASN A 76 13.68 12.68 17.59
CA ASN A 76 12.88 11.80 18.45
C ASN A 76 13.37 10.35 18.37
N LEU A 77 14.62 10.11 18.77
CA LEU A 77 15.35 8.85 18.60
C LEU A 77 14.71 7.61 19.26
N ASN A 78 13.74 7.80 20.15
CA ASN A 78 12.99 6.73 20.82
C ASN A 78 11.73 6.28 20.06
N LEU A 79 11.38 6.94 18.94
CA LEU A 79 10.24 6.56 18.14
C LEU A 79 10.39 5.15 17.57
N LYS A 80 9.33 4.36 17.75
CA LYS A 80 9.17 3.00 17.22
C LYS A 80 8.07 2.94 16.17
N HIS A 81 7.07 3.81 16.25
CA HIS A 81 5.92 3.83 15.37
C HIS A 81 5.66 5.25 14.89
N ILE A 82 5.65 5.46 13.57
CA ILE A 82 5.27 6.72 12.93
C ILE A 82 4.12 6.43 11.95
N THR A 83 3.00 7.13 12.15
CA THR A 83 1.86 7.13 11.25
C THR A 83 1.56 8.57 10.84
N LEU A 84 1.80 8.90 9.58
CA LEU A 84 1.53 10.21 8.97
C LEU A 84 0.68 10.04 7.70
N GLN A 85 -0.28 9.11 7.77
CA GLN A 85 -1.18 8.84 6.65
C GLN A 85 -2.00 10.09 6.29
N ASP A 86 -2.27 10.33 5.00
CA ASP A 86 -3.12 11.44 4.54
C ASP A 86 -2.55 12.81 4.98
N ASN A 87 -1.34 13.09 4.51
CA ASN A 87 -0.63 14.37 4.64
C ASN A 87 -0.18 14.83 3.24
N ILE A 88 0.78 15.75 3.15
CA ILE A 88 1.32 16.25 1.87
C ILE A 88 2.84 16.09 1.80
N ILE A 89 3.36 15.00 2.36
CA ILE A 89 4.78 14.65 2.35
C ILE A 89 5.16 14.16 0.95
N ASP A 90 6.23 14.67 0.36
CA ASP A 90 6.73 14.25 -0.96
C ASP A 90 8.10 13.57 -0.92
N GLU A 91 8.81 13.65 0.21
CA GLU A 91 10.12 13.04 0.40
C GLU A 91 10.25 12.37 1.78
N ILE A 92 10.93 11.22 1.81
CA ILE A 92 11.30 10.55 3.06
C ILE A 92 12.70 11.01 3.46
N ASN A 93 12.81 12.17 4.11
CA ASN A 93 14.06 12.67 4.70
C ASN A 93 14.01 12.60 6.23
N TYR A 94 15.10 12.93 6.92
CA TYR A 94 15.17 13.07 8.38
C TYR A 94 14.92 11.81 9.21
N LEU A 95 14.76 10.64 8.58
CA LEU A 95 14.58 9.38 9.29
C LEU A 95 15.90 8.66 9.63
N GLN A 96 17.03 9.09 9.08
CA GLN A 96 18.34 8.40 9.07
C GLN A 96 18.77 7.90 10.47
N ASN A 97 18.49 8.70 11.52
CA ASN A 97 18.92 8.42 12.89
C ASN A 97 17.89 7.65 13.74
N LEU A 98 16.69 7.39 13.23
CA LEU A 98 15.61 6.71 13.94
C LEU A 98 15.79 5.18 13.91
N ASN A 99 16.91 4.73 14.46
CA ASN A 99 17.30 3.32 14.49
C ASN A 99 16.31 2.43 15.25
N ASN A 100 15.47 2.99 16.12
CA ASN A 100 14.45 2.25 16.85
C ASN A 100 13.13 2.07 16.08
N LEU A 101 13.01 2.62 14.87
CA LEU A 101 11.77 2.60 14.11
C LEU A 101 11.42 1.18 13.64
N ILE A 102 10.22 0.72 14.01
CA ILE A 102 9.68 -0.61 13.72
C ILE A 102 8.55 -0.52 12.70
N HIS A 103 7.74 0.54 12.77
CA HIS A 103 6.57 0.74 11.93
C HIS A 103 6.57 2.14 11.32
N LEU A 104 6.45 2.19 9.99
CA LEU A 104 6.33 3.42 9.22
C LEU A 104 5.11 3.34 8.30
N ASN A 105 4.14 4.22 8.50
CA ASN A 105 3.00 4.39 7.61
C ASN A 105 2.92 5.84 7.10
N LEU A 106 3.20 6.03 5.82
CA LEU A 106 3.10 7.30 5.10
C LEU A 106 2.13 7.16 3.91
N SER A 107 1.09 6.32 4.04
CA SER A 107 0.11 6.14 2.96
C SER A 107 -0.67 7.43 2.66
N TYR A 108 -1.18 7.60 1.43
CA TYR A 108 -1.90 8.81 1.01
C TYR A 108 -1.05 10.08 1.21
N ASN A 109 0.15 10.08 0.65
CA ASN A 109 1.03 11.25 0.56
C ASN A 109 1.42 11.43 -0.92
N CYS A 110 2.40 12.28 -1.22
CA CYS A 110 2.87 12.51 -2.59
C CYS A 110 4.33 12.01 -2.77
N ILE A 111 4.73 10.95 -2.05
CA ILE A 111 6.11 10.44 -2.02
C ILE A 111 6.50 9.78 -3.35
N LYS A 112 7.68 10.12 -3.87
CA LYS A 112 8.21 9.56 -5.13
C LYS A 112 9.39 8.61 -4.96
N VAL A 113 10.24 8.90 -3.98
CA VAL A 113 11.52 8.22 -3.77
C VAL A 113 11.58 7.70 -2.34
N ILE A 114 12.09 6.48 -2.17
CA ILE A 114 12.08 5.77 -0.89
C ILE A 114 13.46 5.24 -0.46
N ASP A 115 14.54 5.59 -1.16
CA ASP A 115 15.92 5.12 -0.88
C ASP A 115 16.37 5.31 0.58
N ASN A 116 15.93 6.39 1.21
CA ASN A 116 16.29 6.70 2.60
C ASN A 116 15.70 5.71 3.63
N ILE A 117 14.70 4.89 3.28
CA ILE A 117 14.20 3.86 4.21
C ILE A 117 15.19 2.70 4.35
N CYS A 118 16.08 2.49 3.36
CA CYS A 118 16.97 1.33 3.29
C CYS A 118 17.97 1.21 4.45
N GLN A 119 18.19 2.29 5.21
CA GLN A 119 19.08 2.30 6.36
C GLN A 119 18.39 1.92 7.67
N LEU A 120 17.05 1.87 7.71
CA LEU A 120 16.25 1.67 8.92
C LEU A 120 16.08 0.18 9.24
N ARG A 121 17.18 -0.47 9.64
CA ARG A 121 17.32 -1.94 9.77
C ARG A 121 16.30 -2.61 10.71
N ASN A 122 15.70 -1.87 11.63
CA ASN A 122 14.72 -2.40 12.59
C ASN A 122 13.27 -2.33 12.11
N LEU A 123 13.02 -1.78 10.91
CA LEU A 123 11.69 -1.77 10.32
C LEU A 123 11.16 -3.19 10.15
N LYS A 124 9.96 -3.41 10.69
CA LYS A 124 9.16 -4.62 10.48
C LYS A 124 7.99 -4.37 9.55
N THR A 125 7.46 -3.16 9.52
CA THR A 125 6.30 -2.81 8.69
C THR A 125 6.52 -1.47 7.99
N VAL A 126 6.37 -1.48 6.67
CA VAL A 126 6.39 -0.28 5.81
C VAL A 126 5.11 -0.22 5.00
N ILE A 127 4.36 0.87 5.13
CA ILE A 127 3.11 1.12 4.42
C ILE A 127 3.20 2.47 3.72
N LEU A 128 3.36 2.45 2.39
CA LEU A 128 3.45 3.63 1.53
C LEU A 128 2.40 3.56 0.40
N ALA A 129 1.22 3.03 0.71
CA ALA A 129 0.15 2.91 -0.28
C ALA A 129 -0.39 4.28 -0.71
N TYR A 130 -0.87 4.42 -1.94
CA TYR A 130 -1.41 5.70 -2.45
C TYR A 130 -0.37 6.83 -2.36
N ASN A 131 0.76 6.64 -3.04
CA ASN A 131 1.81 7.63 -3.23
C ASN A 131 2.15 7.71 -4.74
N GLU A 132 3.24 8.38 -5.10
CA GLU A 132 3.71 8.57 -6.47
C GLU A 132 5.04 7.80 -6.72
N ILE A 133 5.26 6.68 -6.03
CA ILE A 133 6.53 5.94 -6.09
C ILE A 133 6.68 5.25 -7.44
N GLU A 134 7.82 5.45 -8.10
CA GLU A 134 8.10 4.86 -9.43
C GLU A 134 9.06 3.67 -9.38
N ASN A 135 9.98 3.66 -8.42
CA ASN A 135 11.03 2.64 -8.31
C ASN A 135 11.17 2.17 -6.86
N VAL A 136 11.31 0.86 -6.68
CA VAL A 136 11.64 0.27 -5.37
C VAL A 136 13.14 -0.05 -5.34
N PRO A 137 13.92 0.58 -4.44
CA PRO A 137 15.35 0.36 -4.33
C PRO A 137 15.66 -1.01 -3.73
N ASN A 138 16.95 -1.35 -3.62
CA ASN A 138 17.37 -2.58 -2.97
C ASN A 138 17.07 -2.53 -1.45
N LEU A 139 16.03 -3.24 -1.02
CA LEU A 139 15.58 -3.29 0.39
C LEU A 139 16.30 -4.36 1.23
N SER A 140 17.36 -5.00 0.72
CA SER A 140 18.00 -6.14 1.39
C SER A 140 18.66 -5.80 2.74
N ASN A 141 18.84 -4.53 3.09
CA ASN A 141 19.28 -4.13 4.43
C ASN A 141 18.17 -4.20 5.48
N LEU A 142 16.89 -4.24 5.07
CA LEU A 142 15.73 -4.34 5.95
C LEU A 142 15.46 -5.79 6.34
N GLN A 143 16.44 -6.41 7.00
CA GLN A 143 16.42 -7.83 7.34
C GLN A 143 15.30 -8.21 8.32
N ASN A 144 14.75 -7.25 9.06
CA ASN A 144 13.61 -7.44 9.97
C ASN A 144 12.25 -7.19 9.31
N LEU A 145 12.21 -6.79 8.04
CA LEU A 145 10.96 -6.41 7.38
C LEU A 145 10.04 -7.62 7.23
N GLU A 146 8.83 -7.52 7.79
CA GLU A 146 7.81 -8.56 7.74
C GLU A 146 6.68 -8.20 6.77
N THR A 147 6.36 -6.91 6.61
CA THR A 147 5.26 -6.43 5.77
C THR A 147 5.68 -5.21 4.96
N LEU A 148 5.52 -5.30 3.64
CA LEU A 148 5.74 -4.22 2.67
C LEU A 148 4.47 -3.96 1.86
N ILE A 149 3.87 -2.78 2.02
CA ILE A 149 2.66 -2.37 1.30
C ILE A 149 2.95 -1.13 0.47
N LEU A 150 2.95 -1.30 -0.86
CA LEU A 150 3.21 -0.28 -1.87
C LEU A 150 2.06 -0.18 -2.89
N LYS A 151 0.84 -0.56 -2.47
CA LYS A 151 -0.37 -0.57 -3.30
C LYS A 151 -0.66 0.83 -3.84
N ASN A 152 -1.11 0.92 -5.09
CA ASN A 152 -1.56 2.18 -5.72
C ASN A 152 -0.44 3.23 -5.76
N ASN A 153 0.59 2.92 -6.53
CA ASN A 153 1.72 3.79 -6.82
C ASN A 153 1.94 3.79 -8.35
N HIS A 154 3.11 4.22 -8.81
CA HIS A 154 3.50 4.20 -10.21
C HIS A 154 4.69 3.27 -10.46
N ILE A 155 4.83 2.22 -9.64
CA ILE A 155 6.02 1.39 -9.63
C ILE A 155 6.16 0.64 -10.95
N GLU A 156 7.25 0.88 -11.66
CA GLU A 156 7.62 0.18 -12.89
C GLU A 156 8.74 -0.83 -12.63
N THR A 157 9.68 -0.48 -11.74
CA THR A 157 10.83 -1.34 -11.40
C THR A 157 10.91 -1.61 -9.90
N PHE A 158 11.29 -2.85 -9.58
CA PHE A 158 11.71 -3.24 -8.25
C PHE A 158 13.12 -3.81 -8.39
N VAL A 159 14.11 -3.13 -7.82
CA VAL A 159 15.50 -3.58 -7.81
C VAL A 159 15.61 -4.91 -7.06
N LYS A 160 16.22 -5.89 -7.71
CA LYS A 160 16.52 -7.21 -7.13
C LYS A 160 17.23 -7.05 -5.78
N PRO A 161 16.71 -7.63 -4.68
CA PRO A 161 17.43 -7.64 -3.42
C PRO A 161 18.79 -8.34 -3.55
N SER A 162 19.84 -7.79 -2.97
CA SER A 162 21.18 -8.43 -2.99
C SER A 162 21.34 -9.57 -1.97
N LYS A 163 20.37 -9.73 -1.07
CA LYS A 163 20.32 -10.79 -0.05
C LYS A 163 18.87 -11.25 0.10
N GLU A 164 18.69 -12.49 0.56
CA GLU A 164 17.38 -12.99 0.96
C GLU A 164 16.77 -12.13 2.08
N MET A 165 15.46 -11.92 2.00
CA MET A 165 14.67 -11.20 3.01
C MET A 165 13.82 -12.21 3.79
N LYS A 166 14.48 -12.98 4.66
CA LYS A 166 13.90 -14.15 5.34
C LYS A 166 12.71 -13.85 6.25
N ASN A 167 12.57 -12.61 6.74
CA ASN A 167 11.47 -12.25 7.64
C ASN A 167 10.22 -11.75 6.89
N LEU A 168 10.33 -11.48 5.58
CA LEU A 168 9.25 -10.89 4.80
C LEU A 168 8.13 -11.91 4.60
N LYS A 169 6.93 -11.58 5.09
CA LYS A 169 5.74 -12.44 5.04
C LYS A 169 4.69 -11.91 4.07
N LYS A 170 4.66 -10.60 3.82
CA LYS A 170 3.62 -9.97 3.01
C LYS A 170 4.18 -8.89 2.11
N ILE A 171 3.87 -9.00 0.82
CA ILE A 171 4.19 -8.01 -0.21
C ILE A 171 2.90 -7.63 -0.92
N SER A 172 2.58 -6.34 -0.95
CA SER A 172 1.48 -5.82 -1.74
C SER A 172 1.96 -4.74 -2.71
N LEU A 173 2.00 -5.11 -3.98
CA LEU A 173 2.37 -4.25 -5.12
C LEU A 173 1.17 -4.02 -6.07
N SER A 174 -0.05 -4.29 -5.62
CA SER A 174 -1.27 -4.11 -6.42
C SER A 174 -1.44 -2.68 -6.95
N PHE A 175 -2.08 -2.52 -8.10
CA PHE A 175 -2.35 -1.20 -8.70
C PHE A 175 -1.04 -0.42 -8.94
N ASN A 176 -0.14 -1.00 -9.73
CA ASN A 176 1.13 -0.39 -10.14
C ASN A 176 1.32 -0.60 -11.66
N ARG A 177 2.54 -0.42 -12.15
CA ARG A 177 2.90 -0.52 -13.57
C ARG A 177 3.97 -1.60 -13.81
N ILE A 178 4.09 -2.57 -12.90
CA ILE A 178 5.13 -3.60 -12.91
C ILE A 178 4.93 -4.52 -14.10
N ARG A 179 5.99 -4.73 -14.89
CA ARG A 179 5.99 -5.60 -16.07
C ARG A 179 6.63 -6.97 -15.82
N GLN A 180 7.50 -7.06 -14.82
CA GLN A 180 8.20 -8.28 -14.45
C GLN A 180 8.40 -8.35 -12.92
N PHE A 181 8.29 -9.56 -12.37
CA PHE A 181 8.63 -9.86 -10.97
C PHE A 181 9.37 -11.20 -10.94
N CYS A 182 10.68 -11.17 -10.70
CA CYS A 182 11.58 -12.33 -10.84
C CYS A 182 12.56 -12.45 -9.65
N PHE A 183 12.04 -12.32 -8.42
CA PHE A 183 12.84 -12.42 -7.18
C PHE A 183 12.29 -13.42 -6.16
N GLY A 184 11.55 -14.44 -6.59
CA GLY A 184 10.96 -15.46 -5.73
C GLY A 184 11.97 -16.13 -4.80
N SER A 185 13.20 -16.38 -5.27
CA SER A 185 14.28 -16.96 -4.45
C SER A 185 14.76 -16.06 -3.31
N HIS A 186 14.48 -14.76 -3.36
CA HIS A 186 14.87 -13.80 -2.32
C HIS A 186 13.78 -13.63 -1.25
N PHE A 187 12.60 -14.21 -1.50
CA PHE A 187 11.40 -14.08 -0.66
C PHE A 187 10.83 -15.44 -0.22
N PRO A 188 11.65 -16.36 0.33
CA PRO A 188 11.23 -17.75 0.59
C PRO A 188 10.08 -17.87 1.61
N ASN A 189 9.94 -16.90 2.50
CA ASN A 189 8.97 -16.90 3.61
C ASN A 189 7.74 -16.02 3.38
N VAL A 190 7.60 -15.42 2.18
CA VAL A 190 6.40 -14.65 1.84
C VAL A 190 5.21 -15.58 1.75
N GLN A 191 4.15 -15.23 2.47
CA GLN A 191 2.90 -15.97 2.57
C GLN A 191 1.79 -15.33 1.74
N GLU A 192 1.86 -14.03 1.51
CA GLU A 192 0.88 -13.26 0.74
C GLU A 192 1.60 -12.34 -0.25
N LEU A 193 1.38 -12.60 -1.55
CA LEU A 193 1.88 -11.78 -2.64
C LEU A 193 0.71 -11.22 -3.44
N ARG A 194 0.58 -9.89 -3.44
CA ARG A 194 -0.38 -9.18 -4.31
C ARG A 194 0.32 -8.43 -5.43
N LEU A 195 0.04 -8.83 -6.66
CA LEU A 195 0.53 -8.26 -7.91
C LEU A 195 -0.63 -7.89 -8.86
N ASN A 196 -1.87 -7.95 -8.40
CA ASN A 196 -3.03 -7.64 -9.22
C ASN A 196 -3.05 -6.19 -9.72
N SER A 197 -3.69 -5.95 -10.87
CA SER A 197 -3.79 -4.61 -11.46
C SER A 197 -2.41 -4.02 -11.77
N ASN A 198 -1.60 -4.78 -12.52
CA ASN A 198 -0.25 -4.40 -12.97
C ASN A 198 -0.14 -4.60 -14.50
N LYS A 199 1.09 -4.65 -15.03
CA LYS A 199 1.39 -4.82 -16.46
C LYS A 199 2.16 -6.11 -16.73
N LEU A 200 2.00 -7.15 -15.90
CA LEU A 200 2.71 -8.42 -16.05
C LEU A 200 2.27 -9.12 -17.33
N LEU A 201 3.24 -9.56 -18.14
CA LEU A 201 3.00 -10.32 -19.38
C LEU A 201 3.14 -11.84 -19.17
N HIS A 202 3.88 -12.24 -18.15
CA HIS A 202 4.13 -13.61 -17.74
C HIS A 202 4.44 -13.65 -16.24
N VAL A 203 4.42 -14.85 -15.67
CA VAL A 203 4.92 -15.14 -14.32
C VAL A 203 6.18 -15.98 -14.49
N GLU A 204 7.23 -15.57 -13.78
CA GLU A 204 8.56 -16.16 -13.91
C GLU A 204 8.67 -17.46 -13.12
N ARG A 205 9.51 -18.40 -13.61
CA ARG A 205 9.65 -19.74 -13.02
C ARG A 205 10.10 -19.69 -11.56
N ASP A 206 10.86 -18.68 -11.18
CA ASP A 206 11.43 -18.52 -9.85
C ASP A 206 10.39 -18.32 -8.74
N ILE A 207 9.10 -18.08 -9.08
CA ILE A 207 8.02 -18.06 -8.10
C ILE A 207 7.95 -19.37 -7.29
N MET A 208 8.40 -20.49 -7.84
CA MET A 208 8.47 -21.79 -7.14
C MET A 208 9.35 -21.77 -5.89
N TYR A 209 10.29 -20.82 -5.79
CA TYR A 209 11.13 -20.66 -4.59
C TYR A 209 10.44 -19.92 -3.45
N MET A 210 9.25 -19.35 -3.66
CA MET A 210 8.42 -18.75 -2.60
C MET A 210 7.70 -19.85 -1.80
N ALA A 211 8.48 -20.71 -1.15
CA ALA A 211 8.01 -21.98 -0.57
C ALA A 211 6.91 -21.81 0.49
N SER A 212 6.80 -20.65 1.14
CA SER A 212 5.77 -20.36 2.14
C SER A 212 4.50 -19.71 1.58
N LEU A 213 4.39 -19.51 0.26
CA LEU A 213 3.31 -18.74 -0.34
C LEU A 213 1.96 -19.44 -0.15
N LYS A 214 1.00 -18.71 0.44
CA LYS A 214 -0.36 -19.19 0.73
C LYS A 214 -1.40 -18.50 -0.15
N GLN A 215 -1.15 -17.25 -0.52
CA GLN A 215 -2.09 -16.41 -1.24
C GLN A 215 -1.36 -15.66 -2.36
N LEU A 216 -1.86 -15.83 -3.58
CA LEU A 216 -1.32 -15.20 -4.78
C LEU A 216 -2.43 -14.49 -5.55
N TYR A 217 -2.26 -13.18 -5.75
CA TYR A 217 -3.20 -12.33 -6.49
C TYR A 217 -2.50 -11.74 -7.71
N LEU A 218 -2.96 -12.14 -8.89
CA LEU A 218 -2.41 -11.81 -10.22
C LEU A 218 -3.50 -11.27 -11.16
N GLN A 219 -4.74 -11.09 -10.68
CA GLN A 219 -5.82 -10.63 -11.53
C GLN A 219 -5.58 -9.24 -12.12
N ASP A 220 -6.26 -8.91 -13.22
CA ASP A 220 -6.10 -7.63 -13.92
C ASP A 220 -4.64 -7.39 -14.35
N ASN A 221 -4.05 -8.36 -15.04
CA ASN A 221 -2.74 -8.25 -15.69
C ASN A 221 -2.87 -8.59 -17.18
N TYR A 222 -1.74 -8.71 -17.88
CA TYR A 222 -1.68 -9.00 -19.31
C TYR A 222 -1.02 -10.37 -19.56
N ILE A 223 -1.20 -11.33 -18.64
CA ILE A 223 -0.60 -12.65 -18.75
C ILE A 223 -1.24 -13.40 -19.93
N MET A 224 -0.43 -13.69 -20.95
CA MET A 224 -0.94 -14.22 -22.22
C MET A 224 -1.05 -15.74 -22.28
N ARG A 225 -0.19 -16.47 -21.55
CA ARG A 225 -0.06 -17.92 -21.67
C ARG A 225 -0.21 -18.62 -20.32
N PRO A 226 -0.86 -19.80 -20.25
CA PRO A 226 -1.10 -20.52 -19.00
C PRO A 226 0.10 -21.34 -18.49
N HIS A 227 1.25 -21.35 -19.17
CA HIS A 227 2.42 -22.17 -18.80
C HIS A 227 2.91 -21.94 -17.35
N PHE A 228 2.65 -20.77 -16.77
CA PHE A 228 3.03 -20.51 -15.38
C PHE A 228 2.27 -21.39 -14.36
N LEU A 229 1.13 -21.97 -14.75
CA LEU A 229 0.37 -22.89 -13.90
C LEU A 229 1.23 -24.10 -13.48
N ASP A 230 2.13 -24.57 -14.35
CA ASP A 230 3.08 -25.64 -14.03
C ASP A 230 4.04 -25.26 -12.91
N TYR A 231 4.39 -23.97 -12.78
CA TYR A 231 5.24 -23.50 -11.70
C TYR A 231 4.48 -23.45 -10.37
N LEU A 232 3.19 -23.13 -10.40
CA LEU A 232 2.36 -23.00 -9.20
C LEU A 232 2.05 -24.36 -8.55
N ILE A 233 2.11 -25.46 -9.31
CA ILE A 233 1.95 -26.83 -8.79
C ILE A 233 3.06 -27.18 -7.77
N GLU A 234 4.23 -26.57 -7.90
CA GLU A 234 5.34 -26.76 -6.95
C GLU A 234 5.10 -26.09 -5.58
N LEU A 235 4.15 -25.17 -5.47
CA LEU A 235 3.88 -24.42 -4.25
C LEU A 235 3.04 -25.24 -3.25
N ASN A 236 3.74 -25.89 -2.33
CA ASN A 236 3.18 -26.80 -1.32
C ASN A 236 2.14 -26.19 -0.37
N PHE A 237 2.11 -24.87 -0.24
CA PHE A 237 1.24 -24.17 0.72
C PHE A 237 0.26 -23.19 0.08
N LEU A 238 0.23 -23.09 -1.26
CA LEU A 238 -0.68 -22.19 -1.96
C LEU A 238 -2.12 -22.66 -1.72
N LYS A 239 -2.95 -21.78 -1.14
CA LYS A 239 -4.35 -22.04 -0.80
C LYS A 239 -5.31 -21.24 -1.66
N ASN A 240 -4.99 -19.97 -1.87
CA ASN A 240 -5.86 -19.03 -2.57
C ASN A 240 -5.13 -18.46 -3.78
N LEU A 241 -5.69 -18.69 -4.97
CA LEU A 241 -5.16 -18.19 -6.23
C LEU A 241 -6.21 -17.32 -6.91
N VAL A 242 -5.85 -16.08 -7.23
CA VAL A 242 -6.71 -15.17 -8.00
C VAL A 242 -5.94 -14.73 -9.24
N ILE A 243 -6.34 -15.20 -10.40
CA ILE A 243 -5.67 -15.02 -11.69
C ILE A 243 -6.62 -14.47 -12.77
N SER A 244 -7.89 -14.17 -12.42
CA SER A 244 -8.91 -13.65 -13.32
C SER A 244 -8.46 -12.38 -14.08
N ASN A 245 -9.21 -12.04 -15.12
CA ASN A 245 -8.99 -10.88 -15.97
C ASN A 245 -7.56 -10.80 -16.51
N ASN A 246 -7.09 -11.92 -17.06
CA ASN A 246 -5.85 -12.02 -17.82
C ASN A 246 -6.14 -12.62 -19.21
N PRO A 247 -5.43 -12.22 -20.28
CA PRO A 247 -5.71 -12.70 -21.64
C PRO A 247 -5.72 -14.22 -21.81
N PHE A 248 -4.90 -14.98 -21.05
CA PHE A 248 -4.87 -16.44 -21.16
C PHE A 248 -6.20 -17.11 -20.81
N PHE A 249 -7.08 -16.47 -20.02
CA PHE A 249 -8.39 -17.03 -19.66
C PHE A 249 -9.27 -17.30 -20.87
N LYS A 250 -9.10 -16.55 -21.97
CA LYS A 250 -9.82 -16.81 -23.23
C LYS A 250 -9.55 -18.20 -23.82
N GLN A 251 -8.42 -18.80 -23.46
CA GLN A 251 -7.99 -20.12 -23.91
C GLN A 251 -8.12 -21.19 -22.82
N MET A 252 -8.48 -20.80 -21.59
CA MET A 252 -8.60 -21.73 -20.48
C MET A 252 -9.94 -22.47 -20.59
N ASN A 253 -9.87 -23.77 -20.90
CA ASN A 253 -11.03 -24.65 -20.99
C ASN A 253 -11.12 -25.56 -19.74
N LEU A 254 -12.17 -26.39 -19.70
CA LEU A 254 -12.42 -27.32 -18.58
C LEU A 254 -11.31 -28.35 -18.39
N GLU A 255 -10.78 -28.89 -19.49
CA GLU A 255 -9.70 -29.88 -19.46
C GLU A 255 -8.41 -29.29 -18.85
N LEU A 256 -7.98 -28.12 -19.31
CA LEU A 256 -6.81 -27.44 -18.78
C LEU A 256 -6.99 -27.04 -17.31
N LEU A 257 -8.19 -26.56 -16.94
CA LEU A 257 -8.52 -26.24 -15.56
C LEU A 257 -8.42 -27.47 -14.65
N ASN A 258 -9.03 -28.59 -15.04
CA ASN A 258 -9.03 -29.82 -14.26
C ASN A 258 -7.61 -30.41 -14.16
N ASN A 259 -6.84 -30.43 -15.25
CA ASN A 259 -5.43 -30.86 -15.23
C ASN A 259 -4.61 -30.05 -14.21
N PHE A 260 -4.76 -28.72 -14.22
CA PHE A 260 -4.10 -27.86 -13.25
C PHE A 260 -4.53 -28.18 -11.81
N VAL A 261 -5.84 -28.23 -11.55
CA VAL A 261 -6.40 -28.39 -10.21
C VAL A 261 -6.06 -29.76 -9.61
N GLU A 262 -6.12 -30.82 -10.40
CA GLU A 262 -5.75 -32.19 -10.00
C GLU A 262 -4.31 -32.24 -9.46
N ARG A 263 -3.39 -31.59 -10.17
CA ARG A 263 -1.95 -31.57 -9.83
C ARG A 263 -1.61 -30.61 -8.68
N THR A 264 -2.47 -29.63 -8.36
CA THR A 264 -2.20 -28.72 -7.24
C THR A 264 -2.23 -29.43 -5.89
N LYS A 265 -1.47 -28.95 -4.90
CA LYS A 265 -1.36 -29.64 -3.60
C LYS A 265 -2.41 -29.18 -2.59
N LYS A 266 -2.46 -27.88 -2.30
CA LYS A 266 -3.32 -27.29 -1.24
C LYS A 266 -4.24 -26.17 -1.72
N VAL A 267 -4.35 -25.95 -3.03
CA VAL A 267 -5.17 -24.87 -3.57
C VAL A 267 -6.63 -25.20 -3.29
N ALA A 268 -7.26 -24.39 -2.44
CA ALA A 268 -8.63 -24.55 -1.99
C ALA A 268 -9.58 -23.63 -2.76
N THR A 269 -9.10 -22.46 -3.20
CA THR A 269 -9.89 -21.49 -3.96
C THR A 269 -9.14 -20.99 -5.19
N LEU A 270 -9.87 -20.90 -6.31
CA LEU A 270 -9.43 -20.30 -7.56
C LEU A 270 -10.45 -19.23 -7.99
N ASN A 271 -10.01 -17.98 -8.11
CA ASN A 271 -10.88 -16.83 -8.42
C ASN A 271 -12.15 -16.78 -7.54
N SER A 272 -11.97 -17.07 -6.25
CA SER A 272 -13.04 -17.16 -5.23
C SER A 272 -14.01 -18.33 -5.39
N VAL A 273 -13.85 -19.19 -6.39
CA VAL A 273 -14.57 -20.47 -6.50
C VAL A 273 -13.83 -21.53 -5.68
N THR A 274 -14.57 -22.24 -4.83
CA THR A 274 -14.04 -23.38 -4.07
C THR A 274 -13.76 -24.54 -5.02
N ILE A 275 -12.56 -25.11 -4.94
CA ILE A 275 -12.20 -26.32 -5.67
C ILE A 275 -12.87 -27.52 -5.00
N PRO A 276 -13.61 -28.37 -5.75
CA PRO A 276 -14.19 -29.60 -5.22
C PRO A 276 -13.12 -30.53 -4.62
N GLU A 277 -13.50 -31.31 -3.60
CA GLU A 277 -12.57 -32.29 -3.00
C GLU A 277 -12.08 -33.34 -3.99
N THR A 278 -12.89 -33.66 -5.01
CA THR A 278 -12.55 -34.53 -6.14
C THR A 278 -11.46 -33.94 -7.05
N LYS A 279 -11.13 -32.65 -6.88
CA LYS A 279 -10.25 -31.86 -7.74
C LYS A 279 -10.65 -31.87 -9.22
N ASN A 280 -11.95 -32.00 -9.47
CA ASN A 280 -12.51 -32.03 -10.81
C ASN A 280 -13.79 -31.21 -10.83
N PHE A 281 -13.90 -30.31 -11.81
CA PHE A 281 -15.11 -29.57 -12.11
C PHE A 281 -15.90 -30.26 -13.22
N ASP A 282 -17.20 -30.49 -13.01
CA ASP A 282 -18.10 -31.04 -14.03
C ASP A 282 -18.41 -30.04 -15.15
N ILE A 283 -18.47 -28.75 -14.80
CA ILE A 283 -18.71 -27.64 -15.71
C ILE A 283 -17.66 -26.55 -15.50
N TYR A 284 -17.32 -25.82 -16.57
CA TYR A 284 -16.40 -24.70 -16.46
C TYR A 284 -17.04 -23.55 -15.66
N PRO A 285 -16.51 -23.16 -14.48
CA PRO A 285 -17.22 -22.30 -13.55
C PRO A 285 -16.99 -20.80 -13.79
N PHE A 286 -16.21 -20.44 -14.81
CA PHE A 286 -15.78 -19.06 -15.04
C PHE A 286 -16.28 -18.48 -16.37
N ASP A 287 -16.51 -17.17 -16.40
CA ASP A 287 -16.75 -16.43 -17.64
C ASP A 287 -15.43 -16.21 -18.43
N ILE A 288 -15.52 -15.52 -19.57
CA ILE A 288 -14.33 -15.22 -20.42
C ILE A 288 -13.28 -14.34 -19.73
N THR A 289 -13.64 -13.69 -18.63
CA THR A 289 -12.75 -12.89 -17.79
C THR A 289 -12.28 -13.67 -16.56
N GLY A 290 -12.61 -14.95 -16.41
CA GLY A 290 -12.21 -15.74 -15.26
C GLY A 290 -13.01 -15.44 -13.98
N ASN A 291 -14.09 -14.65 -14.04
CA ASN A 291 -14.97 -14.42 -12.89
C ASN A 291 -15.96 -15.57 -12.74
N ALA A 292 -16.34 -15.88 -11.50
CA ALA A 292 -17.31 -16.93 -11.22
C ALA A 292 -18.65 -16.65 -11.92
N ILE A 293 -19.16 -17.63 -12.66
CA ILE A 293 -20.51 -17.57 -13.21
C ILE A 293 -21.48 -17.81 -12.05
N SER A 294 -22.29 -16.81 -11.69
CA SER A 294 -23.35 -17.00 -10.71
C SER A 294 -24.33 -18.06 -11.21
N SER A 295 -24.53 -19.13 -10.45
CA SER A 295 -25.54 -20.14 -10.73
C SER A 295 -26.95 -19.60 -10.41
N THR A 296 -27.41 -18.61 -11.19
CA THR A 296 -28.82 -18.21 -11.29
C THR A 296 -29.08 -17.68 -12.69
N LYS A 297 -29.44 -18.59 -13.61
CA LYS A 297 -30.31 -18.25 -14.74
C LYS A 297 -31.69 -18.87 -14.49
N SER A 298 -32.52 -18.15 -13.74
CA SER A 298 -33.94 -18.05 -14.08
C SER A 298 -34.11 -16.72 -14.81
N GLN A 299 -34.79 -16.75 -15.95
CA GLN A 299 -35.08 -15.62 -16.83
C GLN A 299 -35.56 -14.38 -16.04
N GLY A 300 -35.06 -13.19 -16.41
CA GLY A 300 -35.61 -11.91 -15.96
C GLY A 300 -34.56 -10.82 -15.79
N ASP A 301 -34.63 -9.82 -16.67
CA ASP A 301 -34.10 -8.46 -16.57
C ASP A 301 -32.59 -8.18 -16.61
N TYR A 302 -32.25 -7.46 -17.69
CA TYR A 302 -31.08 -6.62 -17.82
C TYR A 302 -31.07 -5.54 -16.73
N THR A 303 -29.86 -5.16 -16.33
CA THR A 303 -29.48 -4.05 -15.46
C THR A 303 -29.65 -4.26 -13.95
N GLN A 304 -28.61 -4.84 -13.32
CA GLN A 304 -28.19 -4.34 -12.01
C GLN A 304 -26.67 -4.20 -11.94
N GLN A 305 -26.25 -2.95 -12.14
CA GLN A 305 -25.02 -2.34 -11.64
C GLN A 305 -24.75 -2.79 -10.21
N TRP A 306 -23.53 -3.25 -9.96
CA TRP A 306 -23.01 -3.38 -8.60
C TRP A 306 -22.98 -2.00 -7.94
N SER A 307 -23.88 -1.79 -6.99
CA SER A 307 -23.92 -0.64 -6.10
C SER A 307 -22.82 -0.78 -5.05
N GLY A 308 -21.60 -0.36 -5.42
CA GLY A 308 -20.52 -0.04 -4.48
C GLY A 308 -20.82 1.17 -3.56
N THR A 309 -22.09 1.48 -3.29
CA THR A 309 -22.50 2.83 -2.89
C THR A 309 -22.32 3.13 -1.40
N GLN A 310 -21.89 2.18 -0.56
CA GLN A 310 -21.51 2.47 0.83
C GLN A 310 -19.99 2.59 1.07
N MET A 311 -19.16 2.20 0.11
CA MET A 311 -17.71 2.45 0.14
C MET A 311 -17.29 3.62 -0.77
N VAL A 312 -18.16 4.08 -1.67
CA VAL A 312 -17.86 5.19 -2.60
C VAL A 312 -17.87 6.57 -1.92
N ARG A 313 -18.63 6.78 -0.84
CA ARG A 313 -18.64 8.10 -0.17
C ARG A 313 -17.34 8.41 0.60
N SER A 314 -16.70 7.40 1.18
CA SER A 314 -15.39 7.51 1.84
C SER A 314 -14.21 7.39 0.86
N PHE A 315 -14.39 6.70 -0.27
CA PHE A 315 -13.42 6.70 -1.37
C PHE A 315 -13.42 8.01 -2.16
N ASN A 316 -14.56 8.62 -2.48
CA ASN A 316 -14.60 9.88 -3.23
C ASN A 316 -14.00 11.05 -2.46
N THR A 317 -14.14 11.07 -1.12
CA THR A 317 -13.48 12.09 -0.28
C THR A 317 -11.97 11.91 -0.22
N ARG A 318 -11.45 10.67 -0.27
CA ARG A 318 -10.00 10.36 -0.27
C ARG A 318 -9.35 10.46 -1.65
N VAL A 319 -10.05 10.09 -2.72
CA VAL A 319 -9.63 10.33 -4.12
C VAL A 319 -9.61 11.82 -4.43
N ASN A 320 -10.48 12.62 -3.82
CA ASN A 320 -10.39 14.09 -3.90
C ASN A 320 -9.16 14.66 -3.18
N ARG A 321 -8.60 13.98 -2.15
CA ARG A 321 -7.34 14.38 -1.51
C ARG A 321 -6.10 13.94 -2.29
N SER A 322 -6.12 12.78 -2.96
CA SER A 322 -5.06 12.44 -3.93
C SER A 322 -5.09 13.34 -5.17
N LYS A 323 -6.29 13.79 -5.62
CA LYS A 323 -6.41 14.91 -6.56
C LYS A 323 -5.84 16.21 -5.97
N ALA A 324 -5.84 16.40 -4.66
CA ALA A 324 -5.19 17.55 -4.05
C ALA A 324 -3.64 17.50 -4.13
N CYS A 325 -2.98 16.35 -4.31
CA CYS A 325 -1.55 16.32 -4.70
C CYS A 325 -1.35 16.96 -6.09
N ILE A 326 -2.34 16.82 -6.99
CA ILE A 326 -2.35 17.40 -8.35
C ILE A 326 -2.77 18.89 -8.32
N ASP A 327 -3.87 19.22 -7.65
CA ASP A 327 -4.44 20.58 -7.63
C ASP A 327 -3.63 21.58 -6.77
N LYS A 328 -2.91 21.12 -5.73
CA LYS A 328 -2.10 22.01 -4.88
C LYS A 328 -0.78 22.46 -5.54
N LYS A 329 -0.31 21.77 -6.58
CA LYS A 329 0.85 22.21 -7.39
C LYS A 329 0.46 23.25 -8.44
N GLY A 330 -0.72 23.14 -9.06
CA GLY A 330 -1.21 24.11 -10.07
C GLY A 330 -1.31 25.56 -9.57
N LYS A 331 -1.51 25.77 -8.26
CA LYS A 331 -1.53 27.10 -7.64
C LYS A 331 -0.14 27.70 -7.36
N LYS A 332 0.95 26.90 -7.36
CA LYS A 332 2.33 27.42 -7.21
C LYS A 332 2.92 27.84 -8.56
N THR A 333 2.66 27.12 -9.64
CA THR A 333 3.12 27.50 -10.99
C THR A 333 2.40 28.76 -11.50
N GLN A 334 1.10 28.92 -11.27
CA GLN A 334 0.39 30.13 -11.67
C GLN A 334 0.77 31.40 -10.87
N LYS A 335 1.39 31.28 -9.69
CA LYS A 335 1.88 32.44 -8.92
C LYS A 335 3.29 32.89 -9.31
N GLN A 336 4.11 32.01 -9.89
CA GLN A 336 5.44 32.40 -10.40
C GLN A 336 5.37 33.01 -11.80
N ASP A 337 4.33 32.71 -12.58
CA ASP A 337 4.15 33.28 -13.92
C ASP A 337 3.46 34.66 -13.92
N THR A 338 2.85 35.10 -12.82
CA THR A 338 2.24 36.44 -12.69
C THR A 338 3.13 37.50 -12.03
N GLU A 339 4.35 37.16 -11.62
CA GLU A 339 5.36 38.13 -11.13
C GLU A 339 6.49 38.39 -12.16
N ARG A 340 6.33 37.90 -13.39
CA ARG A 340 7.23 38.17 -14.53
C ARG A 340 6.45 38.59 -15.79
N SER A 341 5.56 39.56 -15.67
CA SER A 341 4.94 40.23 -16.83
C SER A 341 4.84 41.72 -16.58
#